data_AF-C0EIJ7-F1
#
_entry.id   AF-C0EIJ7-F1
#
_cell.length_a   1.000
_cell.length_b   1.000
_cell.length_c   1.000
_cell.angle_alpha   90.00
_cell.angle_beta   90.00
_cell.angle_gamma   90.00
#
_symmetry.space_group_name_H-M   'P 1'
#
loop_
_entity.id
_entity.type
_entity.pdbx_description
1 polymer ?
#
loop_
_entity_poly.entity_id
_entity_poly.type
_entity_poly.pdbx_seq_one_letter_code
_entity_poly.pdbx_strand_id
1 'polypeptide(L)'
;MVKKGEKKRVWTPEQKAEIVYKYLNEHISVRTLEKEYHADRSMICKWAKKYIAEGESSFVHKGHPGNPFAALHVSKNLSEVERLRL
;
A
#
# COMPACT_ATOMS: atom_id res chain seq x y z
N MET A 1 9.59 18.26 -2.05
CA MET A 1 9.68 17.90 -0.62
C MET A 1 8.33 18.17 0.02
N VAL A 2 7.65 17.13 0.52
CA VAL A 2 6.34 17.27 1.21
C VAL A 2 6.59 17.94 2.56
N LYS A 3 5.83 18.98 2.90
CA LYS A 3 5.98 19.69 4.18
C LYS A 3 5.40 18.84 5.31
N LYS A 4 6.04 18.87 6.47
CA LYS A 4 5.59 18.14 7.67
C LYS A 4 4.17 18.61 8.04
N GLY A 5 3.18 17.72 7.94
CA GLY A 5 1.76 18.01 8.19
C GLY A 5 0.83 17.84 6.97
N GLU A 6 1.38 17.74 5.76
CA GLU A 6 0.56 17.46 4.57
C GLU A 6 0.09 16.00 4.56
N LYS A 7 -1.22 15.80 4.41
CA LYS A 7 -1.82 14.47 4.29
C LYS A 7 -1.26 13.80 3.04
N LYS A 8 -0.53 12.70 3.22
CA LYS A 8 -0.09 11.88 2.10
C LYS A 8 -1.31 11.34 1.38
N ARG A 9 -1.31 11.42 0.07
CA ARG A 9 -2.34 10.77 -0.74
C ARG A 9 -2.33 9.27 -0.46
N VAL A 10 -3.49 8.74 -0.10
CA VAL A 10 -3.73 7.31 0.05
C VAL A 10 -4.33 6.79 -1.25
N TRP A 11 -3.80 5.69 -1.76
CA TRP A 11 -4.26 5.04 -2.97
C TRP A 11 -5.01 3.77 -2.59
N THR A 12 -6.28 3.68 -2.96
CA THR A 12 -7.05 2.46 -2.74
C THR A 12 -6.57 1.35 -3.70
N PRO A 13 -6.76 0.07 -3.35
CA PRO A 13 -6.40 -1.04 -4.23
C PRO A 13 -7.03 -0.93 -5.62
N GLU A 14 -8.31 -0.52 -5.66
CA GLU A 14 -9.11 -0.41 -6.87
C GLU A 14 -8.55 0.70 -7.79
N GLN A 15 -8.17 1.85 -7.21
CA GLN A 15 -7.53 2.92 -7.97
C GLN A 15 -6.19 2.49 -8.59
N LYS A 16 -5.40 1.69 -7.88
CA LYS A 16 -4.14 1.17 -8.42
C LYS A 16 -4.41 0.20 -9.57
N ALA A 17 -5.42 -0.67 -9.42
CA ALA A 17 -5.82 -1.61 -10.44
C ALA A 17 -6.32 -0.90 -11.70
N GLU A 18 -7.16 0.13 -11.56
CA GLU A 18 -7.66 0.92 -12.69
C GLU A 18 -6.52 1.59 -13.47
N ILE A 19 -5.57 2.24 -12.79
CA ILE A 19 -4.42 2.90 -13.43
C ILE A 19 -3.57 1.88 -14.21
N VAL A 20 -3.34 0.69 -13.63
CA VAL A 20 -2.56 -0.36 -14.29
C VAL A 20 -3.32 -0.96 -15.46
N TYR A 21 -4.63 -1.14 -15.34
CA TYR A 21 -5.49 -1.62 -16.42
C TYR A 21 -5.43 -0.66 -17.62
N LYS A 22 -5.60 0.65 -17.39
CA LYS A 22 -5.45 1.68 -18.42
C LYS A 22 -4.07 1.68 -19.06
N TYR A 23 -3.02 1.44 -18.27
CA TYR A 23 -1.65 1.34 -18.79
C TYR A 23 -1.44 0.11 -19.69
N LEU A 24 -1.93 -1.06 -19.27
CA LEU A 24 -1.66 -2.34 -19.93
C LEU A 24 -2.62 -2.62 -21.10
N ASN A 25 -3.92 -2.32 -20.95
CA ASN A 25 -4.96 -2.66 -21.93
C ASN A 25 -5.30 -1.51 -22.87
N GLU A 26 -5.38 -0.28 -22.35
CA GLU A 26 -5.66 0.91 -23.18
C GLU A 26 -4.37 1.50 -23.77
N HIS A 27 -3.20 0.94 -23.43
CA HIS A 27 -1.87 1.40 -23.84
C HIS A 27 -1.62 2.90 -23.60
N ILE A 28 -2.29 3.46 -22.58
CA ILE A 28 -2.15 4.86 -22.23
C ILE A 28 -0.74 5.08 -21.68
N SER A 29 -0.07 6.14 -22.14
CA SER A 29 1.29 6.43 -21.68
C SER A 29 1.31 6.77 -20.18
N VAL A 30 2.37 6.34 -19.48
CA VAL A 30 2.54 6.68 -18.05
C VAL A 30 2.54 8.20 -17.82
N ARG A 31 2.99 9.00 -18.80
CA ARG A 31 2.98 10.47 -18.73
C ARG A 31 1.56 11.05 -18.75
N THR A 32 0.63 10.39 -19.44
CA THR A 32 -0.79 10.77 -19.45
C THR A 32 -1.42 10.44 -18.10
N LEU A 33 -1.20 9.21 -17.62
CA LEU A 33 -1.70 8.77 -16.30
C LEU A 33 -1.12 9.60 -15.15
N GLU A 34 0.14 9.99 -15.24
CA GLU A 34 0.78 10.90 -14.28
C GLU A 34 0.04 12.23 -14.18
N LYS A 35 -0.40 12.81 -15.30
CA LYS A 35 -1.12 14.08 -15.30
C LYS A 35 -2.56 13.93 -14.82
N GLU A 36 -3.26 12.89 -15.26
CA GLU A 36 -4.65 12.63 -14.94
C GLU A 36 -4.83 12.25 -13.47
N TYR A 37 -3.98 11.34 -13.00
CA TYR A 37 -4.06 10.82 -11.64
C TYR A 37 -3.09 11.51 -10.69
N HIS A 38 -2.24 12.45 -11.10
CA HIS A 38 -1.18 13.03 -10.24
C HIS A 38 -0.36 11.96 -9.49
N ALA A 39 -0.08 10.85 -10.19
CA ALA A 39 0.68 9.71 -9.68
C ALA A 39 2.09 9.75 -10.26
N ASP A 40 3.10 9.51 -9.42
CA ASP A 40 4.48 9.49 -9.88
C ASP A 40 4.70 8.36 -10.90
N ARG A 41 5.42 8.67 -11.98
CA ARG A 41 5.74 7.72 -13.06
C ARG A 41 6.38 6.43 -12.53
N SER A 42 7.29 6.56 -11.56
CA SER A 42 7.99 5.44 -10.93
C SER A 42 7.04 4.56 -10.12
N MET A 43 6.00 5.16 -9.53
CA MET A 43 4.98 4.46 -8.77
C MET A 43 4.09 3.63 -9.69
N ILE A 44 3.64 4.22 -10.81
CA ILE A 44 2.84 3.52 -11.81
C ILE A 44 3.60 2.31 -12.38
N CYS A 45 4.88 2.48 -12.73
CA CYS A 45 5.71 1.37 -13.21
C CYS A 45 5.86 0.24 -12.17
N LYS A 46 5.96 0.58 -10.87
CA LYS A 46 6.00 -0.43 -9.79
C LYS A 46 4.68 -1.18 -9.67
N TRP A 47 3.55 -0.49 -9.79
CA TRP A 47 2.23 -1.14 -9.75
C TRP A 47 2.03 -2.06 -10.95
N ALA A 48 2.40 -1.63 -12.15
CA ALA A 48 2.34 -2.47 -13.35
C ALA A 48 3.16 -3.77 -13.18
N LYS A 49 4.39 -3.66 -12.66
CA LYS A 49 5.23 -4.85 -12.37
C LYS A 49 4.58 -5.79 -11.35
N LYS A 50 4.02 -5.25 -10.26
CA LYS A 50 3.33 -6.05 -9.25
C LYS A 50 2.10 -6.75 -9.82
N TYR A 51 1.32 -6.04 -10.63
CA TYR A 51 0.14 -6.59 -11.26
C TYR A 51 0.47 -7.72 -12.24
N ILE A 52 1.56 -7.61 -13.00
CA ILE A 52 2.01 -8.71 -13.88
C ILE A 52 2.44 -9.94 -13.07
N ALA A 53 3.05 -9.75 -11.90
CA ALA A 53 3.57 -10.86 -11.08
C ALA A 53 2.47 -11.57 -10.27
N GLU A 54 1.55 -10.83 -9.67
CA GLU A 54 0.61 -11.31 -8.65
C GLU A 54 -0.86 -10.97 -8.96
N GLY A 55 -1.11 -10.27 -10.08
CA GLY A 55 -2.45 -9.81 -10.46
C GLY A 55 -3.01 -8.70 -9.56
N GLU A 56 -4.33 -8.56 -9.58
CA GLU A 56 -5.07 -7.59 -8.76
C GLU A 56 -4.96 -7.86 -7.25
N SER A 57 -4.72 -9.12 -6.88
CA SER A 57 -4.51 -9.55 -5.49
C SER A 57 -3.29 -8.91 -4.82
N SER A 58 -2.34 -8.40 -5.62
CA SER A 58 -1.14 -7.70 -5.15
C SER A 58 -1.42 -6.36 -4.47
N PHE A 59 -2.59 -5.77 -4.73
CA PHE A 59 -2.99 -4.49 -4.14
C PHE A 59 -3.84 -4.67 -2.88
N VAL A 60 -4.36 -5.87 -2.64
CA VAL A 60 -5.06 -6.19 -1.39
C VAL A 60 -4.02 -6.24 -0.27
N HIS A 61 -4.18 -5.34 0.69
CA HIS A 61 -3.33 -5.34 1.87
C HIS A 61 -3.58 -6.62 2.67
N LYS A 62 -2.70 -7.61 2.52
CA LYS A 62 -2.57 -8.72 3.47
C LYS A 62 -2.11 -8.07 4.77
N GLY A 63 -3.04 -7.79 5.67
CA GLY A 63 -2.79 -7.04 6.90
C GLY A 63 -1.50 -7.54 7.55
N HIS A 64 -0.60 -6.61 7.90
CA HIS A 64 0.59 -7.00 8.62
C HIS A 64 0.11 -7.54 9.98
N PRO A 65 0.41 -8.80 10.37
CA PRO A 65 0.16 -9.20 11.74
C PRO A 65 0.95 -8.21 12.59
N GLY A 66 0.25 -7.40 13.39
CA GLY A 66 0.90 -6.39 14.23
C GLY A 66 2.00 -7.04 15.08
N ASN A 67 2.93 -6.25 15.61
CA ASN A 67 3.95 -6.80 16.50
C ASN A 67 3.25 -7.60 17.63
N PRO A 68 3.48 -8.92 17.75
CA PRO A 68 2.84 -9.74 18.78
C PRO A 68 3.08 -9.18 20.19
N PHE A 69 4.24 -8.56 20.39
CA PHE A 69 4.65 -7.94 21.64
C PHE A 69 4.11 -6.52 21.86
N ALA A 70 3.29 -5.96 20.97
CA ALA A 70 2.71 -4.63 21.14
C ALA A 70 1.92 -4.52 22.47
N ALA A 71 1.31 -5.61 22.93
CA ALA A 71 0.58 -5.67 24.20
C ALA A 71 1.46 -5.44 25.44
N LEU A 72 2.77 -5.72 25.36
CA LEU A 72 3.74 -5.48 26.45
C LEU A 72 3.94 -3.98 26.73
N HIS A 73 3.74 -3.12 25.73
CA HIS A 73 3.93 -1.67 25.87
C HIS A 73 2.64 -0.93 26.22
N VAL A 74 1.47 -1.55 26.01
CA VAL A 74 0.16 -0.92 26.24
C VAL A 74 -0.34 -1.14 27.67
N SER A 75 0.05 -2.24 28.32
CA SER A 75 -0.43 -2.60 29.65
C SER A 75 0.71 -2.62 30.67
N LYS A 76 0.54 -1.91 31.79
CA LYS A 76 1.50 -1.91 32.91
C LYS A 76 1.36 -3.11 33.85
N ASN A 77 0.33 -3.94 33.66
CA ASN A 77 -0.05 -5.03 34.57
C ASN A 77 -0.29 -6.36 33.82
N LEU A 78 0.55 -6.69 32.83
CA LEU A 78 0.45 -8.01 32.18
C LEU A 78 1.06 -9.08 33.10
N SER A 79 0.32 -10.15 33.41
CA SER A 79 0.85 -11.26 34.20
C SER A 79 1.93 -12.04 33.44
N GLU A 80 2.82 -12.73 34.15
CA GLU A 80 3.89 -13.53 33.53
C GLU A 80 3.35 -14.57 32.54
N VAL A 81 2.22 -15.20 32.86
CA VAL A 81 1.56 -16.21 32.02
C VAL A 81 1.03 -15.60 30.71
N GLU A 82 0.52 -14.37 30.75
CA GLU A 82 0.06 -13.65 29.57
C GLU A 82 1.24 -13.19 28.69
N ARG A 83 2.40 -12.86 29.29
CA ARG A 83 3.62 -12.50 28.54
C ARG A 83 4.20 -13.65 27.73
N LEU A 84 4.02 -14.89 28.20
CA LEU A 84 4.52 -16.10 27.55
C LEU A 84 3.65 -16.56 26.36
N ARG A 85 2.43 -16.04 26.23
CA ARG A 85 1.46 -16.41 25.18
C ARG A 85 1.35 -15.40 24.02
N LEU A 86 2.06 -14.28 24.13
CA LEU A 86 2.19 -13.24 23.10
C LEU A 86 3.34 -13.57 22.14
#